data_AF-A0A9R0T8L4-F1
#
_entry.id   AF-A0A9R0T8L4-F1
#
_cell.length_a   1.000
_cell.length_b   1.000
_cell.length_c   1.000
_cell.angle_alpha   90.00
_cell.angle_beta   90.00
_cell.angle_gamma   90.00
#
_symmetry.space_group_name_H-M   'P 1'
#
loop_
_entity.id
_entity.type
_entity.pdbx_description
1 polymer ?
#
loop_
_entity_poly.entity_id
_entity_poly.type
_entity_poly.pdbx_seq_one_letter_code
_entity_poly.pdbx_strand_id
1 'polypeptide(L)'
;MAFKHQLILSTAILLAVLAAASASFRDRCVPGREIPYESLNACREYAVRQTCGYYLSAERLKRQCCDELSKVPELCRCEVLHILMDGRVTKEGVVKGSLLKDMSGCKKLTREFIAGIVGREECNLETVFGRYHYCPTQYPEVVV
;
A
#
# COMPACT_ATOMS: atom_id res chain seq x y z
N MET A 1 9.52 27.54 -33.29
CA MET A 1 9.21 27.52 -31.84
C MET A 1 7.86 26.86 -31.49
N ALA A 2 6.89 26.78 -32.41
CA ALA A 2 5.56 26.19 -32.16
C ALA A 2 5.58 24.68 -31.81
N PHE A 3 6.47 23.89 -32.42
CA PHE A 3 6.54 22.44 -32.21
C PHE A 3 6.93 22.06 -30.78
N LYS A 4 7.80 22.84 -30.15
CA LYS A 4 8.26 22.63 -28.76
C LYS A 4 7.15 22.91 -27.75
N HIS A 5 6.29 23.90 -28.00
CA HIS A 5 5.15 24.21 -27.13
C HIS A 5 4.03 23.17 -27.25
N GLN A 6 3.74 22.65 -28.45
CA GLN A 6 2.77 21.57 -28.63
C GLN A 6 3.21 20.26 -27.96
N LEU A 7 4.50 19.94 -28.01
CA LEU A 7 5.07 18.80 -27.30
C LEU A 7 4.90 18.95 -25.78
N ILE A 8 5.24 20.13 -25.23
CA ILE A 8 5.09 20.41 -23.78
C ILE A 8 3.63 20.30 -23.34
N LEU A 9 2.70 20.88 -24.10
CA LEU A 9 1.26 20.81 -23.80
C LEU A 9 0.74 19.36 -23.84
N SER A 10 1.14 18.59 -24.83
CA SER A 10 0.73 17.18 -24.95
C SER A 10 1.25 16.33 -23.80
N THR A 11 2.51 16.54 -23.39
CA THR A 11 3.08 15.85 -22.22
C THR A 11 2.38 16.23 -20.92
N ALA A 12 2.05 17.51 -20.73
CA ALA A 12 1.33 17.98 -19.54
C ALA A 12 -0.08 17.37 -19.46
N ILE A 13 -0.79 17.27 -20.59
CA ILE A 13 -2.12 16.66 -20.66
C ILE A 13 -2.06 15.16 -20.32
N LEU A 14 -1.10 14.42 -20.89
CA LEU A 14 -0.92 13.00 -20.59
C LEU A 14 -0.63 12.76 -19.11
N LEU A 15 0.26 13.56 -18.52
CA LEU A 15 0.59 13.47 -17.09
C LEU A 15 -0.62 13.79 -16.19
N ALA A 16 -1.43 14.79 -16.54
CA ALA A 16 -2.65 15.12 -15.81
C ALA A 16 -3.69 13.99 -15.86
N VAL A 17 -3.85 13.32 -17.01
CA VAL A 17 -4.76 12.17 -17.16
C VAL A 17 -4.27 10.97 -16.34
N LEU A 18 -2.97 10.69 -16.34
CA LEU A 18 -2.36 9.65 -15.50
C LEU A 18 -2.52 9.94 -14.00
N ALA A 19 -2.38 11.20 -13.58
CA ALA A 19 -2.59 11.62 -12.19
C ALA A 19 -4.07 11.51 -11.76
N ALA A 20 -5.01 11.86 -12.63
CA ALA A 20 -6.44 11.69 -12.34
C ALA A 20 -6.82 10.21 -12.22
N ALA A 21 -6.25 9.34 -13.05
CA ALA A 21 -6.45 7.90 -12.95
C ALA A 21 -5.89 7.33 -11.63
N SER A 22 -4.74 7.83 -11.17
CA SER A 22 -4.13 7.39 -9.91
C SER A 22 -4.92 7.84 -8.67
N ALA A 23 -5.44 9.07 -8.66
CA ALA A 23 -6.35 9.52 -7.60
C ALA A 23 -7.63 8.66 -7.55
N SER A 24 -8.17 8.31 -8.73
CA SER A 24 -9.43 7.57 -8.84
C SER A 24 -9.38 6.14 -8.30
N PHE A 25 -8.22 5.46 -8.27
CA PHE A 25 -8.13 4.12 -7.68
C PHE A 25 -8.09 4.18 -6.15
N ARG A 26 -7.40 5.16 -5.57
CA ARG A 26 -7.31 5.34 -4.11
C ARG A 26 -8.67 5.68 -3.49
N ASP A 27 -9.53 6.32 -4.28
CA ASP A 27 -10.91 6.63 -3.90
C ASP A 27 -11.90 5.48 -4.10
N ARG A 28 -11.52 4.42 -4.81
CA ARG A 28 -12.29 3.16 -4.85
C ARG A 28 -11.95 2.31 -3.63
N CYS A 29 -10.66 2.25 -3.30
CA CYS A 29 -10.12 1.48 -2.17
C CYS A 29 -10.33 2.20 -0.82
N VAL A 30 -11.59 2.42 -0.43
CA VAL A 30 -11.98 3.10 0.81
C VAL A 30 -12.36 2.09 1.90
N PRO A 31 -11.78 2.22 3.11
CA PRO A 31 -12.17 1.43 4.27
C PRO A 31 -13.67 1.48 4.54
N GLY A 32 -14.30 0.32 4.80
CA GLY A 32 -15.73 0.22 5.13
C GLY A 32 -16.69 0.15 3.94
N ARG A 33 -16.21 0.26 2.69
CA ARG A 33 -17.00 -0.08 1.48
C ARG A 33 -16.49 -1.34 0.81
N GLU A 34 -15.26 -1.30 0.29
CA GLU A 34 -14.64 -2.40 -0.46
C GLU A 34 -13.63 -3.19 0.39
N ILE A 35 -13.24 -2.62 1.54
CA ILE A 35 -12.21 -3.18 2.44
C ILE A 35 -12.84 -3.40 3.82
N PRO A 36 -12.96 -4.65 4.30
CA PRO A 36 -13.48 -4.92 5.64
C PRO A 36 -12.52 -4.35 6.69
N TYR A 37 -13.06 -3.64 7.66
CA TYR A 37 -12.34 -2.72 8.55
C TYR A 37 -11.26 -3.36 9.46
N GLU A 38 -11.26 -4.69 9.58
CA GLU A 38 -10.27 -5.48 10.35
C GLU A 38 -8.94 -5.71 9.58
N SER A 39 -8.74 -5.02 8.44
CA SER A 39 -8.18 -5.61 7.23
C SER A 39 -6.82 -6.29 7.29
N LEU A 40 -5.95 -6.03 8.27
CA LEU A 40 -4.58 -6.56 8.27
C LEU A 40 -3.95 -6.65 9.68
N ASN A 41 -4.72 -6.97 10.72
CA ASN A 41 -4.18 -7.08 12.08
C ASN A 41 -3.07 -8.15 12.17
N ALA A 42 -3.24 -9.30 11.51
CA ALA A 42 -2.20 -10.30 11.47
C ALA A 42 -0.97 -9.81 10.69
N CYS A 43 -1.14 -9.05 9.61
CA CYS A 43 0.01 -8.46 8.90
C CYS A 43 0.73 -7.40 9.72
N ARG A 44 0.02 -6.64 10.55
CA ARG A 44 0.62 -5.71 11.50
C ARG A 44 1.57 -6.45 12.44
N GLU A 45 1.06 -7.47 13.13
CA GLU A 45 1.84 -8.26 14.08
C GLU A 45 2.98 -9.00 13.38
N TYR A 46 2.73 -9.54 12.18
CA TYR A 46 3.73 -10.23 11.39
C TYR A 46 4.89 -9.29 11.03
N ALA A 47 4.58 -8.11 10.48
CA ALA A 47 5.59 -7.13 10.09
C ALA A 47 6.43 -6.69 11.29
N VAL A 48 5.79 -6.34 12.42
CA VAL A 48 6.52 -5.97 13.65
C VAL A 48 7.43 -7.09 14.11
N ARG A 49 6.94 -8.34 14.12
CA ARG A 49 7.73 -9.48 14.57
C ARG A 49 8.93 -9.74 13.67
N GLN A 50 8.76 -9.61 12.36
CA GLN A 50 9.81 -9.86 11.38
C GLN A 50 10.90 -8.79 11.40
N THR A 51 10.55 -7.53 11.69
CA THR A 51 11.48 -6.40 11.57
C THR A 51 11.99 -5.85 12.90
N CYS A 52 11.27 -6.11 14.00
CA CYS A 52 11.55 -5.57 15.33
C CYS A 52 11.81 -6.65 16.40
N GLY A 53 11.61 -7.94 16.10
CA GLY A 53 11.68 -9.04 17.07
C GLY A 53 12.73 -10.12 16.76
N TYR A 54 13.01 -11.00 17.73
CA TYR A 54 13.93 -12.13 17.59
C TYR A 54 13.24 -13.39 17.05
N TYR A 55 13.58 -13.77 15.81
CA TYR A 55 13.67 -15.09 15.13
C TYR A 55 12.79 -16.29 15.53
N LEU A 56 11.69 -16.14 16.28
CA LEU A 56 10.74 -17.25 16.48
C LEU A 56 9.76 -17.30 15.31
N SER A 57 9.67 -18.46 14.65
CA SER A 57 8.87 -18.72 13.44
C SER A 57 7.55 -17.98 13.45
N ALA A 58 7.40 -17.03 12.54
CA ALA A 58 6.18 -16.26 12.36
C ALA A 58 5.21 -16.92 11.37
N GLU A 59 5.42 -18.20 11.01
CA GLU A 59 4.63 -18.92 9.99
C GLU A 59 3.11 -18.89 10.21
N ARG A 60 2.67 -18.93 11.48
CA ARG A 60 1.25 -18.77 11.78
C ARG A 60 0.76 -17.36 11.45
N LEU A 61 1.51 -16.34 11.84
CA LEU A 61 1.19 -14.93 11.57
C LEU A 61 1.28 -14.62 10.08
N LYS A 62 2.28 -15.17 9.37
CA LYS A 62 2.41 -15.09 7.92
C LYS A 62 1.18 -15.64 7.22
N ARG A 63 0.76 -16.88 7.55
CA ARG A 63 -0.45 -17.49 6.97
C ARG A 63 -1.71 -16.66 7.22
N GLN A 64 -1.89 -16.17 8.44
CA GLN A 64 -3.04 -15.32 8.78
C GLN A 64 -3.00 -13.98 8.02
N CYS A 65 -1.83 -13.35 7.95
CA CYS A 65 -1.63 -12.13 7.18
C CYS A 65 -1.95 -12.34 5.70
N CYS A 66 -1.43 -13.40 5.08
CA CYS A 66 -1.66 -13.68 3.67
C CYS A 66 -3.12 -14.05 3.38
N ASP A 67 -3.81 -14.74 4.30
CA ASP A 67 -5.25 -14.99 4.20
C ASP A 67 -6.06 -13.67 4.26
N GLU A 68 -5.76 -12.79 5.20
CA GLU A 68 -6.37 -11.44 5.28
C GLU A 68 -6.13 -10.65 3.99
N LEU A 69 -4.89 -10.62 3.49
CA LEU A 69 -4.51 -9.87 2.30
C LEU A 69 -5.09 -10.46 1.01
N SER A 70 -5.29 -11.78 0.94
CA SER A 70 -5.88 -12.45 -0.23
C SER A 70 -7.34 -12.05 -0.48
N LYS A 71 -8.07 -11.73 0.61
CA LYS A 71 -9.46 -11.25 0.58
C LYS A 71 -9.58 -9.82 0.07
N VAL A 72 -8.47 -9.09 0.03
CA VAL A 72 -8.42 -7.75 -0.56
C VAL A 72 -8.33 -7.87 -2.08
N PRO A 73 -9.18 -7.16 -2.84
CA PRO A 73 -9.09 -7.11 -4.30
C PRO A 73 -7.69 -6.69 -4.77
N GLU A 74 -7.22 -7.28 -5.88
CA GLU A 74 -5.91 -6.98 -6.48
C GLU A 74 -5.64 -5.48 -6.62
N LEU A 75 -6.66 -4.73 -7.08
CA LEU A 75 -6.62 -3.28 -7.24
C LEU A 75 -6.29 -2.54 -5.93
N CYS A 76 -6.72 -3.06 -4.79
CA CYS A 76 -6.68 -2.38 -3.50
C CYS A 76 -5.59 -2.87 -2.55
N ARG A 77 -4.90 -3.98 -2.84
CA ARG A 77 -3.86 -4.55 -1.96
C ARG A 77 -2.80 -3.52 -1.57
N CYS A 78 -2.26 -2.78 -2.54
CA CYS A 78 -1.25 -1.76 -2.25
C CYS A 78 -1.80 -0.60 -1.41
N GLU A 79 -3.00 -0.11 -1.71
CA GLU A 79 -3.60 0.97 -0.93
C GLU A 79 -3.89 0.54 0.52
N VAL A 80 -4.36 -0.69 0.74
CA VAL A 80 -4.55 -1.22 2.10
C VAL A 80 -3.22 -1.31 2.86
N LEU A 81 -2.12 -1.69 2.19
CA LEU A 81 -0.79 -1.70 2.79
C LEU A 81 -0.29 -0.28 3.13
N HIS A 82 -0.60 0.73 2.30
CA HIS A 82 -0.33 2.13 2.64
C HIS A 82 -1.13 2.60 3.85
N ILE A 83 -2.42 2.27 3.91
CA ILE A 83 -3.27 2.58 5.07
C ILE A 83 -2.73 1.89 6.32
N LEU A 84 -2.30 0.62 6.22
CA LEU A 84 -1.65 -0.10 7.32
C LEU A 84 -0.43 0.67 7.84
N MET A 85 0.44 1.12 6.95
CA MET A 85 1.68 1.83 7.30
C MET A 85 1.42 3.22 7.89
N ASP A 86 0.74 4.09 7.13
CA ASP A 86 0.70 5.53 7.38
C ASP A 86 -0.63 5.98 8.00
N GLY A 87 -1.66 5.17 7.84
CA GLY A 87 -3.01 5.44 8.30
C GLY A 87 -3.79 6.32 7.32
N ARG A 88 -5.11 6.23 7.38
CA ARG A 88 -6.03 7.11 6.64
C ARG A 88 -7.13 7.59 7.56
N VAL A 89 -7.49 8.86 7.40
CA VAL A 89 -8.65 9.45 8.07
C VAL A 89 -9.88 9.02 7.28
N THR A 90 -10.85 8.43 7.95
CA THR A 90 -12.12 8.00 7.36
C THR A 90 -13.13 9.15 7.33
N LYS A 91 -14.27 8.97 6.66
CA LYS A 91 -15.30 10.02 6.56
C LYS A 91 -15.87 10.39 7.93
N GLU A 92 -15.83 9.45 8.86
CA GLU A 92 -16.25 9.60 10.25
C GLU A 92 -15.18 10.27 11.13
N GLY A 93 -14.04 10.71 10.55
CA GLY A 93 -12.95 11.36 11.27
C GLY A 93 -12.04 10.40 12.05
N VAL A 94 -12.26 9.09 11.94
CA VAL A 94 -11.46 8.08 12.65
C VAL A 94 -10.21 7.72 11.84
N VAL A 95 -9.04 7.76 12.48
CA VAL A 95 -7.77 7.29 11.89
C VAL A 95 -7.70 5.78 11.99
N LYS A 96 -7.40 5.12 10.87
CA LYS A 96 -7.34 3.67 10.78
C LYS A 96 -6.04 3.23 10.14
N GLY A 97 -5.44 2.16 10.67
CA GLY A 97 -4.09 1.72 10.31
C GLY A 97 -3.01 2.46 11.12
N SER A 98 -2.07 3.11 10.44
CA SER A 98 -1.03 3.97 11.06
C SER A 98 0.02 3.25 11.93
N LEU A 99 0.35 2.00 11.57
CA LEU A 99 1.36 1.21 12.26
C LEU A 99 2.68 1.96 12.49
N LEU A 100 3.14 2.73 11.49
CA LEU A 100 4.45 3.38 11.55
C LEU A 100 4.46 4.69 12.35
N LYS A 101 3.31 5.22 12.79
CA LYS A 101 3.28 6.39 13.67
C LYS A 101 3.74 6.04 15.09
N ASP A 102 3.42 4.84 15.57
CA ASP A 102 3.65 4.43 16.95
C ASP A 102 5.01 3.70 17.16
N MET A 103 5.84 3.58 16.11
CA MET A 103 7.11 2.84 16.15
C MET A 103 8.34 3.74 16.34
N SER A 104 9.18 3.40 17.32
CA SER A 104 10.58 3.85 17.43
C SER A 104 11.54 2.68 17.17
N GLY A 105 12.59 2.87 16.37
CA GLY A 105 13.63 1.86 16.10
C GLY A 105 13.53 1.15 14.73
N CYS A 106 12.54 0.28 14.53
CA CYS A 106 12.45 -0.58 13.34
C CYS A 106 11.60 -0.02 12.18
N LYS A 107 11.10 1.22 12.29
CA LYS A 107 10.14 1.84 11.36
C LYS A 107 10.51 1.70 9.87
N LYS A 108 11.77 1.93 9.52
CA LYS A 108 12.25 1.84 8.13
C LYS A 108 12.16 0.40 7.60
N LEU A 109 12.67 -0.56 8.37
CA LEU A 109 12.62 -1.98 8.01
C LEU A 109 11.17 -2.46 7.90
N THR A 110 10.30 -2.07 8.84
CA THR A 110 8.86 -2.40 8.79
C THR A 110 8.21 -1.86 7.51
N ARG A 111 8.53 -0.62 7.12
CA ARG A 111 8.00 -0.02 5.88
C ARG A 111 8.43 -0.82 4.65
N GLU A 112 9.72 -1.12 4.53
CA GLU A 112 10.27 -1.88 3.40
C GLU A 112 9.70 -3.30 3.34
N PHE A 113 9.55 -3.95 4.50
CA PHE A 113 8.95 -5.28 4.61
C PHE A 113 7.48 -5.29 4.16
N ILE A 114 6.65 -4.38 4.67
CA ILE A 114 5.23 -4.30 4.29
C ILE A 114 5.07 -4.04 2.78
N ALA A 115 5.93 -3.21 2.19
CA ALA A 115 5.92 -2.96 0.76
C ALA A 115 6.22 -4.21 -0.08
N GLY A 116 7.05 -5.13 0.46
CA GLY A 116 7.40 -6.40 -0.17
C GLY A 116 6.50 -7.59 0.20
N ILE A 117 5.49 -7.43 1.06
CA ILE A 117 4.73 -8.56 1.63
C ILE A 117 3.86 -9.31 0.59
N VAL A 118 3.54 -8.66 -0.53
CA VAL A 118 2.90 -9.29 -1.70
C VAL A 118 3.87 -10.13 -2.55
N GLY A 119 5.17 -10.06 -2.20
CA GLY A 119 6.31 -10.78 -2.75
C GLY A 119 6.12 -12.29 -2.88
N ARG A 120 6.83 -12.92 -3.84
CA ARG A 120 6.86 -14.39 -3.98
C ARG A 120 7.31 -15.11 -2.72
N GLU A 121 8.29 -14.53 -2.02
CA GLU A 121 8.82 -15.09 -0.77
C GLU A 121 7.84 -14.92 0.40
N GLU A 122 6.82 -14.08 0.25
CA GLU A 122 5.83 -13.79 1.29
C GLU A 122 4.44 -14.33 0.94
N CYS A 123 3.51 -13.47 0.50
CA CYS A 123 2.14 -13.91 0.22
C CYS A 123 1.90 -14.30 -1.24
N ASN A 124 2.82 -13.97 -2.15
CA ASN A 124 2.72 -14.23 -3.59
C ASN A 124 1.35 -13.81 -4.18
N LEU A 125 0.96 -12.56 -3.93
CA LEU A 125 -0.32 -12.02 -4.38
C LEU A 125 -0.09 -11.00 -5.50
N GLU A 126 -0.93 -11.06 -6.53
CA GLU A 126 -0.95 -10.06 -7.60
C GLU A 126 -1.38 -8.69 -7.06
N THR A 127 -1.02 -7.61 -7.75
CA THR A 127 -1.46 -6.25 -7.38
C THR A 127 -1.83 -5.48 -8.65
N VAL A 128 -2.36 -4.26 -8.52
CA VAL A 128 -2.60 -3.37 -9.66
C VAL A 128 -1.38 -3.17 -10.57
N PHE A 129 -0.17 -3.41 -10.05
CA PHE A 129 1.06 -3.38 -10.83
C PHE A 129 1.35 -4.72 -11.55
N GLY A 130 0.38 -5.62 -11.65
CA GLY A 130 0.51 -6.92 -12.28
C GLY A 130 1.57 -7.81 -11.62
N ARG A 131 2.58 -8.22 -12.40
CA ARG A 131 3.67 -9.12 -11.95
C ARG A 131 4.69 -8.45 -11.03
N TYR A 132 4.59 -7.14 -10.79
CA TYR A 132 5.43 -6.50 -9.78
C TYR A 132 4.92 -6.94 -8.40
N HIS A 133 5.68 -7.85 -7.78
CA HIS A 133 5.41 -8.37 -6.44
C HIS A 133 5.87 -7.39 -5.34
N TYR A 134 5.57 -6.11 -5.52
CA TYR A 134 5.98 -5.03 -4.64
C TYR A 134 5.01 -3.85 -4.76
N CYS A 135 4.62 -3.28 -3.61
CA CYS A 135 3.83 -2.07 -3.54
C CYS A 135 4.76 -0.86 -3.26
N PRO A 136 4.88 0.11 -4.18
CA PRO A 136 5.78 1.24 -4.02
C PRO A 136 5.41 2.08 -2.79
N THR A 137 6.37 2.34 -1.90
CA THR A 137 6.15 3.10 -0.66
C THR A 137 5.89 4.59 -0.89
N GLN A 138 6.33 5.11 -2.03
CA GLN A 138 5.95 6.39 -2.57
C GLN A 138 5.24 6.18 -3.90
N TYR A 139 4.00 6.64 -3.98
CA TYR A 139 3.50 7.04 -5.28
C TYR A 139 4.32 8.25 -5.71
N PRO A 140 4.73 8.37 -6.97
CA PRO A 140 5.32 9.62 -7.44
C PRO A 140 4.34 10.74 -7.08
N GLU A 141 4.74 11.62 -6.17
CA GLU A 141 4.02 12.87 -5.94
C GLU A 141 4.09 13.61 -7.27
N VAL A 142 2.96 13.64 -7.96
CA VAL A 142 2.81 14.54 -9.08
C VAL A 142 2.75 15.92 -8.45
N VAL A 143 3.90 16.59 -8.36
CA VAL A 143 3.98 18.02 -8.10
C VAL A 143 3.25 18.68 -9.25
N VAL A 144 2.00 19.10 -8.99
CA VAL A 144 1.18 19.89 -9.93
C VAL A 144 1.66 21.33 -9.90
#